data_AF-A0A948XPE9-F1
#
_entry.id   AF-A0A948XPE9-F1
#
_cell.length_a   1.000
_cell.length_b   1.000
_cell.length_c   1.000
_cell.angle_alpha   90.00
_cell.angle_beta   90.00
_cell.angle_gamma   90.00
#
_symmetry.space_group_name_H-M   'P 1'
#
loop_
_entity.id
_entity.type
_entity.pdbx_description
1 polymer ?
#
loop_
_entity_poly.entity_id
_entity_poly.type
_entity_poly.pdbx_seq_one_letter_code
_entity_poly.pdbx_strand_id
1 'polypeptide(L)'
;DGDLTNSSLGYVRQWIKDSARILAVVSLPSETFIPYGAGVKASVLFLEKLPKKELEALKKKDYSIFMGIIEKIGYDIRGRAIYKRNEKGEIIKKDDKPVIDEDVNLVIEEFKKFKGKYKLEF
;
A
#
# COMPACT_ATOMS: atom_id res chain seq x y z
N ASP A 1 3.38 -11.05 -1.98
CA ASP A 1 2.13 -11.25 -2.75
C ASP A 1 1.73 -12.71 -2.77
N GLY A 2 1.52 -13.33 -1.60
CA GLY A 2 1.15 -14.75 -1.55
C GLY A 2 -0.30 -14.99 -1.98
N ASP A 3 -1.24 -14.15 -1.52
CA ASP A 3 -2.68 -14.45 -1.68
C ASP A 3 -3.37 -13.61 -2.77
N LEU A 4 -2.85 -12.42 -3.04
CA LEU A 4 -3.43 -11.49 -4.02
C LEU A 4 -3.03 -11.77 -5.47
N THR A 5 -1.92 -12.49 -5.70
CA THR A 5 -1.46 -12.83 -7.05
C THR A 5 -1.46 -14.33 -7.33
N ASN A 6 -1.64 -15.17 -6.31
CA ASN A 6 -1.70 -16.62 -6.50
C ASN A 6 -3.00 -17.04 -7.20
N SER A 7 -2.87 -17.72 -8.34
CA SER A 7 -4.00 -18.18 -9.15
C SER A 7 -4.91 -19.17 -8.42
N SER A 8 -4.37 -20.00 -7.51
CA SER A 8 -5.16 -20.98 -6.76
C SER A 8 -6.06 -20.36 -5.68
N LEU A 9 -5.77 -19.11 -5.28
CA LEU A 9 -6.54 -18.37 -4.27
C LEU A 9 -7.55 -17.39 -4.90
N GLY A 10 -7.98 -17.67 -6.13
CA GLY A 10 -9.02 -16.88 -6.81
C GLY A 10 -10.32 -16.79 -6.01
N TYR A 11 -10.71 -17.85 -5.30
CA TYR A 11 -11.91 -17.87 -4.47
C TYR A 11 -11.85 -16.85 -3.31
N VAL A 12 -10.67 -16.62 -2.72
CA VAL A 12 -10.47 -15.62 -1.66
C VAL A 12 -10.69 -14.23 -2.22
N ARG A 13 -10.10 -13.94 -3.39
CA ARG A 13 -10.29 -12.65 -4.06
C ARG A 13 -11.74 -12.40 -4.43
N GLN A 14 -12.42 -13.45 -4.91
CA GLN A 14 -13.85 -13.36 -5.22
C GLN A 14 -14.66 -13.08 -3.96
N TRP A 15 -14.39 -13.81 -2.86
CA TRP A 15 -15.05 -13.58 -1.58
C TRP A 15 -14.85 -12.16 -1.05
N ILE A 16 -13.63 -11.61 -1.15
CA ILE A 16 -13.34 -10.21 -0.77
C ILE A 16 -14.18 -9.25 -1.61
N LYS A 17 -14.18 -9.42 -2.94
CA LYS A 17 -14.98 -8.59 -3.86
C LYS A 17 -16.47 -8.67 -3.54
N ASP A 18 -16.96 -9.81 -3.10
CA ASP A 18 -18.37 -10.03 -2.77
C ASP A 18 -18.77 -9.52 -1.38
N SER A 19 -17.80 -9.39 -0.48
CA SER A 19 -18.04 -9.02 0.92
C SER A 19 -17.82 -7.53 1.21
N ALA A 20 -16.97 -6.86 0.44
CA ALA A 20 -16.60 -5.47 0.68
C ALA A 20 -16.16 -4.75 -0.60
N ARG A 21 -16.20 -3.43 -0.57
CA ARG A 21 -15.55 -2.60 -1.57
C ARG A 21 -14.04 -2.56 -1.29
N ILE A 22 -13.23 -2.75 -2.31
CA ILE A 22 -11.77 -2.61 -2.20
C ILE A 22 -11.42 -1.13 -2.45
N LEU A 23 -10.81 -0.47 -1.47
CA LEU A 23 -10.40 0.93 -1.61
C LEU A 23 -8.99 1.04 -2.19
N ALA A 24 -8.07 0.24 -1.65
CA ALA A 24 -6.68 0.26 -2.04
C ALA A 24 -6.00 -1.10 -1.82
N VAL A 25 -5.04 -1.41 -2.69
CA VAL A 25 -4.06 -2.48 -2.52
C VAL A 25 -2.67 -1.85 -2.55
N VAL A 26 -1.89 -2.05 -1.50
CA VAL A 26 -0.52 -1.52 -1.41
C VAL A 26 0.46 -2.67 -1.23
N SER A 27 1.30 -2.90 -2.23
CA SER A 27 2.38 -3.91 -2.16
C SER A 27 3.53 -3.39 -1.32
N LEU A 28 4.10 -4.25 -0.47
CA LEU A 28 5.24 -3.93 0.38
C LEU A 28 6.51 -4.68 -0.08
N PRO A 29 7.71 -4.13 0.17
CA PRO A 29 8.96 -4.85 -0.03
C PRO A 29 9.03 -6.11 0.86
N SER A 30 9.76 -7.14 0.40
CA SER A 30 9.99 -8.38 1.16
C SER A 30 10.65 -8.14 2.51
N GLU A 31 11.44 -7.08 2.60
CA GLU A 31 12.26 -6.71 3.73
C GLU A 31 11.45 -6.06 4.85
N THR A 32 10.20 -5.65 4.58
CA THR A 32 9.38 -4.85 5.49
C THR A 32 9.28 -5.47 6.88
N PHE A 33 9.02 -6.78 6.97
CA PHE A 33 8.84 -7.45 8.26
C PHE A 33 10.04 -8.30 8.71
N ILE A 34 11.14 -8.31 7.93
CA ILE A 34 12.35 -9.08 8.27
C ILE A 34 12.93 -8.67 9.63
N PRO A 35 13.07 -7.37 9.98
CA PRO A 35 13.58 -6.96 11.30
C PRO A 35 12.74 -7.49 12.47
N TYR A 36 11.49 -7.89 12.20
CA TYR A 36 10.51 -8.37 13.18
C TYR A 36 10.27 -9.88 13.07
N GLY A 37 11.12 -10.61 12.34
CA GLY A 37 11.10 -12.07 12.29
C GLY A 37 10.22 -12.68 11.18
N ALA A 38 9.71 -11.88 10.22
CA ALA A 38 8.91 -12.39 9.11
C ALA A 38 9.47 -11.96 7.74
N GLY A 39 10.00 -12.91 6.98
CA GLY A 39 10.56 -12.69 5.64
C GLY A 39 9.60 -12.90 4.46
N VAL A 40 8.30 -12.77 4.70
CA VAL A 40 7.27 -12.99 3.66
C VAL A 40 6.94 -11.69 2.93
N LYS A 41 6.81 -11.75 1.60
CA LYS A 41 6.31 -10.61 0.81
C LYS A 41 4.84 -10.35 1.13
N ALA A 42 4.54 -9.20 1.71
CA ALA A 42 3.21 -8.82 2.17
C ALA A 42 2.61 -7.66 1.35
N SER A 43 1.30 -7.46 1.51
CA SER A 43 0.54 -6.34 0.93
C SER A 43 -0.54 -5.91 1.91
N VAL A 44 -0.87 -4.62 1.93
CA VAL A 44 -1.93 -4.05 2.76
C VAL A 44 -3.17 -3.82 1.91
N LEU A 45 -4.30 -4.33 2.37
CA LEU A 45 -5.60 -4.21 1.71
C LEU A 45 -6.52 -3.31 2.53
N PHE A 46 -7.06 -2.28 1.90
CA PHE A 46 -8.04 -1.38 2.52
C PHE A 46 -9.43 -1.73 2.01
N LEU A 47 -10.34 -2.06 2.92
CA LEU A 47 -11.70 -2.50 2.61
C LEU A 47 -12.73 -1.60 3.29
N GLU A 48 -13.82 -1.36 2.59
CA GLU A 48 -15.00 -0.65 3.09
C GLU A 48 -16.19 -1.61 3.06
N LYS A 49 -16.80 -1.85 4.22
CA LYS A 49 -18.01 -2.68 4.31
C LYS A 49 -19.22 -1.83 3.93
N LEU A 50 -19.92 -2.24 2.88
CA LEU A 50 -21.12 -1.57 2.38
C LEU A 50 -22.33 -2.50 2.41
N PRO A 51 -23.56 -1.94 2.44
CA PRO A 51 -24.76 -2.71 2.14
C PRO A 51 -24.65 -3.39 0.77
N LYS A 52 -25.12 -4.64 0.67
CA LYS A 52 -24.99 -5.45 -0.56
C LYS A 52 -25.51 -4.72 -1.81
N LYS A 53 -26.63 -4.00 -1.69
CA LYS A 53 -27.22 -3.24 -2.82
C LYS A 53 -26.29 -2.14 -3.34
N GLU A 54 -25.59 -1.44 -2.45
CA GLU A 54 -24.66 -0.37 -2.81
C GLU A 54 -23.37 -0.93 -3.40
N LEU A 55 -22.84 -2.02 -2.83
CA LEU A 55 -21.68 -2.71 -3.37
C LEU A 55 -21.93 -3.21 -4.79
N GLU A 56 -23.08 -3.85 -5.05
CA GLU A 56 -23.44 -4.31 -6.40
C GLU A 56 -23.62 -3.14 -7.38
N ALA A 57 -24.17 -2.01 -6.93
CA ALA A 57 -24.28 -0.80 -7.75
C ALA A 57 -22.90 -0.22 -8.11
N LEU A 58 -21.95 -0.23 -7.17
CA LEU A 58 -20.57 0.20 -7.42
C LEU A 58 -19.85 -0.75 -8.38
N LYS A 59 -19.98 -2.07 -8.20
CA LYS A 59 -19.38 -3.07 -9.11
C LYS A 59 -19.84 -2.88 -10.55
N LYS A 60 -21.13 -2.62 -10.76
CA LYS A 60 -21.70 -2.33 -12.10
C LYS A 60 -21.15 -1.05 -12.73
N LYS A 61 -20.66 -0.11 -11.91
CA LYS A 61 -20.04 1.15 -12.34
C LYS A 61 -18.53 1.04 -12.50
N ASP A 62 -17.96 -0.16 -12.35
CA ASP A 62 -16.51 -0.42 -12.41
C ASP A 62 -15.71 0.57 -11.57
N TYR A 63 -16.05 0.63 -10.27
CA TYR A 63 -15.41 1.57 -9.36
C TYR A 63 -13.89 1.38 -9.34
N SER A 64 -13.15 2.48 -9.28
CA SER A 64 -11.69 2.44 -9.29
C SER A 64 -11.14 1.96 -7.94
N ILE A 65 -10.03 1.23 -7.99
CA ILE A 65 -9.25 0.77 -6.84
C ILE A 65 -7.87 1.45 -6.92
N PHE A 66 -7.39 1.99 -5.80
CA PHE A 66 -6.03 2.51 -5.75
C PHE A 66 -5.00 1.37 -5.68
N MET A 67 -3.99 1.41 -6.54
CA MET A 67 -2.89 0.45 -6.54
C MET A 67 -1.60 1.20 -6.19
N GLY A 68 -0.99 0.84 -5.06
CA GLY A 68 0.28 1.41 -4.61
C GLY A 68 1.37 0.35 -4.53
N ILE A 69 2.61 0.74 -4.81
CA ILE A 69 3.80 -0.07 -4.57
C ILE A 69 4.74 0.77 -3.73
N ILE A 70 5.14 0.21 -2.60
CA ILE A 70 6.24 0.73 -1.78
C ILE A 70 7.46 -0.10 -2.16
N GLU A 71 8.52 0.56 -2.62
CA GLU A 71 9.83 -0.04 -2.87
C GLU A 71 10.80 0.27 -1.74
N LYS A 72 10.58 1.37 -1.02
CA LYS A 72 11.46 1.86 0.04
C LYS A 72 10.71 2.13 1.33
N ILE A 73 10.92 1.24 2.30
CA ILE A 73 10.28 1.36 3.62
C ILE A 73 11.02 2.30 4.60
N GLY A 74 12.25 2.70 4.25
CA GLY A 74 13.06 3.61 5.08
C GLY A 74 13.98 2.93 6.10
N TYR A 75 14.09 1.60 6.10
CA TYR A 75 15.05 0.87 6.91
C TYR A 75 15.57 -0.39 6.21
N ASP A 76 16.73 -0.88 6.67
CA ASP A 76 17.33 -2.12 6.17
C ASP A 76 16.79 -3.37 6.89
N ILE A 77 17.22 -4.57 6.45
CA ILE A 77 16.83 -5.85 7.06
C ILE A 77 17.18 -5.99 8.55
N ARG A 78 18.03 -5.11 9.11
CA ARG A 78 18.39 -5.07 10.53
C ARG A 78 17.57 -4.03 11.30
N GLY A 79 16.61 -3.37 10.64
CA GLY A 79 15.78 -2.30 11.21
C GLY A 79 16.49 -0.96 11.33
N ARG A 80 17.65 -0.78 10.69
CA ARG A 80 18.40 0.49 10.73
C ARG A 80 17.87 1.43 9.67
N ALA A 81 17.59 2.68 10.06
CA ALA A 81 17.09 3.70 9.14
C ALA A 81 18.04 3.91 7.95
N ILE A 82 17.47 3.98 6.75
CA ILE A 82 18.14 4.37 5.51
C ILE A 82 17.77 5.82 5.25
N TYR A 83 18.78 6.66 4.97
CA TYR A 83 18.58 8.09 4.73
C TYR A 83 18.85 8.44 3.27
N LYS A 84 18.09 9.42 2.74
CA LYS A 84 18.27 9.93 1.39
C LYS A 84 19.66 10.53 1.24
N ARG A 85 20.30 10.27 0.10
CA ARG A 85 21.61 10.81 -0.24
C ARG A 85 21.55 11.62 -1.53
N ASN A 86 22.36 12.66 -1.62
CA ASN A 86 22.56 13.41 -2.86
C ASN A 86 23.54 12.68 -3.80
N GLU A 87 23.81 13.27 -4.97
CA GLU A 87 24.73 12.71 -5.97
C GLU A 87 26.17 12.53 -5.48
N LYS A 88 26.57 13.27 -4.43
CA LYS A 88 27.88 13.17 -3.79
C LYS A 88 27.91 12.10 -2.68
N GLY A 89 26.79 11.43 -2.42
CA GLY A 89 26.65 10.43 -1.37
C GLY A 89 26.42 11.00 0.04
N GLU A 90 26.22 12.31 0.17
CA GLU A 90 25.98 13.00 1.44
C GLU A 90 24.51 12.88 1.87
N ILE A 91 24.25 12.75 3.17
CA ILE A 91 22.88 12.64 3.70
C ILE A 91 22.12 13.96 3.52
N ILE A 92 20.95 13.88 2.90
CA ILE A 92 20.02 15.00 2.78
C ILE A 92 19.36 15.25 4.14
N LYS A 93 19.33 16.52 4.55
CA LYS A 93 18.68 16.97 5.79
C LYS A 93 17.55 17.94 5.49
N LYS A 94 16.52 17.90 6.32
CA LYS A 94 15.41 18.88 6.37
C LYS A 94 15.27 19.31 7.83
N ASP A 95 15.28 20.61 8.09
CA ASP A 95 15.23 21.18 9.46
C ASP A 95 16.28 20.55 10.39
N ASP A 96 17.53 20.48 9.91
CA ASP A 96 18.70 19.84 10.56
C ASP A 96 18.60 18.33 10.85
N LYS A 97 17.50 17.68 10.44
CA LYS A 97 17.29 16.25 10.63
C LYS A 97 17.50 15.47 9.32
N PRO A 98 18.18 14.30 9.35
CA PRO A 98 18.27 13.40 8.22
C PRO A 98 16.90 13.02 7.66
N VAL A 99 16.76 13.03 6.33
CA VAL A 99 15.53 12.60 5.65
C VAL A 99 15.60 11.10 5.40
N ILE A 100 14.57 10.36 5.82
CA ILE A 100 14.46 8.92 5.60
C ILE A 100 14.25 8.64 4.10
N ASP A 101 14.95 7.64 3.56
CA ASP A 101 14.75 7.16 2.18
C ASP A 101 13.57 6.21 2.12
N GLU A 102 12.39 6.79 2.02
CA GLU A 102 11.13 6.08 1.87
C GLU A 102 10.28 6.68 0.75
N ASP A 103 9.33 5.88 0.25
CA ASP A 103 8.29 6.25 -0.71
C ASP A 103 6.86 6.08 -0.16
N VAL A 104 6.71 5.69 1.10
CA VAL A 104 5.43 5.56 1.81
C VAL A 104 4.66 6.88 1.78
N ASN A 105 5.32 8.01 2.05
CA ASN A 105 4.71 9.33 2.02
C ASN A 105 4.20 9.68 0.63
N LEU A 106 4.93 9.31 -0.43
CA LEU A 106 4.47 9.52 -1.80
C LEU A 106 3.18 8.72 -2.06
N VAL A 107 3.15 7.44 -1.68
CA VAL A 107 1.96 6.59 -1.82
C VAL A 107 0.77 7.15 -1.02
N ILE A 108 1.01 7.69 0.19
CA ILE A 108 -0.02 8.35 1.00
C ILE A 108 -0.59 9.58 0.28
N GLU A 109 0.25 10.46 -0.26
CA GLU A 109 -0.20 11.66 -0.97
C GLU A 109 -0.97 11.31 -2.25
N GLU A 110 -0.52 10.29 -3.00
CA GLU A 110 -1.26 9.80 -4.16
C GLU A 110 -2.60 9.16 -3.78
N PHE A 111 -2.66 8.43 -2.65
CA PHE A 111 -3.93 7.90 -2.14
C PHE A 111 -4.89 9.02 -1.72
N LYS A 112 -4.40 10.12 -1.12
CA LYS A 112 -5.22 11.29 -0.80
C LYS A 112 -5.79 11.96 -2.06
N LYS A 113 -4.98 12.11 -3.12
CA LYS A 113 -5.44 12.63 -4.42
C LYS A 113 -6.50 11.71 -5.03
N PHE A 114 -6.27 10.39 -5.00
CA PHE A 114 -7.24 9.39 -5.44
C PHE A 114 -8.56 9.50 -4.67
N LYS A 115 -8.48 9.57 -3.34
CA LYS A 115 -9.65 9.76 -2.46
C LYS A 115 -10.46 10.99 -2.86
N GLY A 116 -9.81 12.13 -3.08
CA GLY A 116 -10.47 13.37 -3.53
C GLY A 116 -11.10 13.24 -4.91
N LYS A 117 -10.39 12.66 -5.89
CA LYS A 117 -10.88 12.44 -7.26
C LYS A 117 -12.15 11.59 -7.30
N TYR A 118 -12.20 10.52 -6.51
CA TYR A 118 -13.32 9.57 -6.47
C TYR A 118 -14.32 9.85 -5.34
N LYS A 119 -14.15 10.96 -4.61
CA LYS A 119 -15.03 11.41 -3.52
C LYS A 119 -15.37 10.30 -2.52
N LEU A 120 -14.35 9.61 -2.00
CA LEU A 120 -14.55 8.57 -0.99
C LEU A 120 -14.84 9.24 0.37
N GLU A 121 -15.92 8.83 1.05
CA GLU A 121 -16.51 9.57 2.18
C GLU A 121 -16.09 9.09 3.59
N PHE A 122 -15.12 8.18 3.70
CA PHE A 122 -14.64 7.65 4.99
C PHE A 122 -13.59 8.52 5.68
#